data_AF-A0A2N2T7J9-F1
#
_entry.id   AF-A0A2N2T7J9-F1
#
_cell.length_a   1.000
_cell.length_b   1.000
_cell.length_c   1.000
_cell.angle_alpha   90.00
_cell.angle_beta   90.00
_cell.angle_gamma   90.00
#
_symmetry.space_group_name_H-M   'P 1'
#
loop_
_entity.id
_entity.type
_entity.pdbx_description
1 polymer ?
#
loop_
_entity_poly.entity_id
_entity_poly.type
_entity_poly.pdbx_seq_one_letter_code
_entity_poly.pdbx_strand_id
1 'polypeptide(L)'
;ADVQQRVFRELAEAFSRPGEVRDLTNCIDGATAQRAVLITLMDGETTLADPHGQIAASDWPVLQGKRDVPETARYIAADGRRAPDFQPALGSLESPEFGATLLIEIDAVGDGPLSLELAGPGISGRGELRLEGLHSDWLERRTDWIAGFPLGVDILLSDAIRIVALPRTTRVVISVGGRLI
;
A
#
# COMPACT_ATOMS: atom_id res chain seq x y z
N ALA A 1 11.03 19.43 -3.08
CA ALA A 1 10.37 19.69 -4.36
C ALA A 1 10.68 18.59 -5.38
N ASP A 2 11.93 18.45 -5.83
CA ASP A 2 12.30 17.47 -6.87
C ASP A 2 12.13 15.99 -6.42
N VAL A 3 12.59 15.65 -5.21
CA VAL A 3 12.40 14.31 -4.61
C VAL A 3 10.92 13.90 -4.53
N GLN A 4 10.06 14.74 -3.93
CA GLN A 4 8.63 14.46 -3.80
C GLN A 4 7.95 14.32 -5.18
N GLN A 5 8.33 15.14 -6.16
CA GLN A 5 7.77 15.02 -7.52
C GLN A 5 8.17 13.71 -8.20
N ARG A 6 9.42 13.26 -8.01
CA ARG A 6 9.86 11.95 -8.50
C ARG A 6 9.11 10.81 -7.82
N VAL A 7 9.03 10.82 -6.50
CA VAL A 7 8.27 9.80 -5.73
C VAL A 7 6.80 9.80 -6.13
N PHE A 8 6.18 10.97 -6.33
CA PHE A 8 4.80 11.07 -6.79
C PHE A 8 4.59 10.41 -8.16
N ARG A 9 5.55 10.60 -9.08
CA ARG A 9 5.52 9.95 -10.40
C ARG A 9 5.59 8.43 -10.28
N GLU A 10 6.48 7.93 -9.44
CA GLU A 10 6.60 6.49 -9.18
C GLU A 10 5.34 5.91 -8.53
N LEU A 11 4.69 6.65 -7.63
CA LEU A 11 3.38 6.29 -7.06
C LEU A 11 2.30 6.24 -8.14
N ALA A 12 2.21 7.26 -9.00
CA ALA A 12 1.23 7.28 -10.09
C ALA A 12 1.41 6.10 -11.05
N GLU A 13 2.65 5.75 -11.39
CA GLU A 13 2.96 4.56 -12.19
C GLU A 13 2.58 3.27 -11.45
N ALA A 14 2.92 3.14 -10.16
CA ALA A 14 2.56 1.95 -9.37
C ALA A 14 1.05 1.70 -9.35
N PHE A 15 0.24 2.77 -9.16
CA PHE A 15 -1.23 2.67 -9.17
C PHE A 15 -1.79 2.42 -10.58
N SER A 16 -1.14 2.91 -11.62
CA SER A 16 -1.56 2.72 -13.02
C SER A 16 -1.20 1.34 -13.58
N ARG A 17 -0.19 0.69 -12.99
CA ARG A 17 0.33 -0.63 -13.37
C ARG A 17 0.40 -1.54 -12.14
N PRO A 18 -0.76 -1.97 -11.60
CA PRO A 18 -0.80 -2.75 -10.38
C PRO A 18 0.07 -4.01 -10.46
N GLY A 19 0.83 -4.28 -9.40
CA GLY A 19 1.76 -5.41 -9.37
C GLY A 19 3.14 -5.16 -9.98
N GLU A 20 3.34 -4.09 -10.77
CA GLU A 20 4.69 -3.72 -11.23
C GLU A 20 5.48 -3.09 -10.08
N VAL A 21 6.65 -3.68 -9.79
CA VAL A 21 7.55 -3.20 -8.74
C VAL A 21 8.27 -1.94 -9.19
N ARG A 22 8.23 -0.89 -8.37
CA ARG A 22 8.94 0.37 -8.59
C ARG A 22 10.09 0.48 -7.60
N ASP A 23 11.28 0.78 -8.11
CA ASP A 23 12.48 1.00 -7.28
C ASP A 23 12.69 2.50 -7.06
N LEU A 24 12.63 2.93 -5.80
CA LEU A 24 12.74 4.33 -5.41
C LEU A 24 14.17 4.72 -4.99
N THR A 25 15.17 3.84 -5.10
CA THR A 25 16.55 4.08 -4.62
C THR A 25 17.11 5.42 -5.10
N ASN A 26 16.90 5.74 -6.38
CA ASN A 26 17.42 6.97 -7.00
C ASN A 26 16.55 8.22 -6.72
N CYS A 27 15.46 8.06 -5.98
CA CYS A 27 14.50 9.12 -5.71
C CYS A 27 14.56 9.61 -4.26
N ILE A 28 14.94 8.74 -3.32
CA ILE A 28 14.68 8.94 -1.89
C ILE A 28 15.91 9.32 -1.06
N ASP A 29 17.07 9.51 -1.71
CA ASP A 29 18.32 10.02 -1.10
C ASP A 29 18.69 9.31 0.22
N GLY A 30 18.51 7.98 0.26
CA GLY A 30 18.82 7.14 1.43
C GLY A 30 17.75 7.06 2.52
N ALA A 31 16.60 7.71 2.33
CA ALA A 31 15.41 7.46 3.16
C ALA A 31 14.79 6.08 2.86
N THR A 32 13.88 5.62 3.71
CA THR A 32 13.05 4.44 3.41
C THR A 32 11.94 4.79 2.42
N ALA A 33 11.49 3.82 1.64
CA ALA A 33 10.37 3.99 0.71
C ALA A 33 9.10 4.47 1.44
N GLN A 34 8.71 3.84 2.56
CA GLN A 34 7.52 4.24 3.33
C GLN A 34 7.60 5.71 3.77
N ARG A 35 8.74 6.15 4.32
CA ARG A 35 8.94 7.54 4.75
C ARG A 35 8.86 8.52 3.58
N ALA A 36 9.52 8.21 2.47
CA ALA A 36 9.51 9.08 1.30
C ALA A 36 8.12 9.21 0.67
N VAL A 37 7.35 8.11 0.65
CA VAL A 37 5.95 8.10 0.20
C VAL A 37 5.09 8.94 1.15
N LEU A 38 5.19 8.75 2.47
CA LEU A 38 4.44 9.54 3.44
C LEU A 38 4.74 11.04 3.29
N ILE A 39 6.02 11.44 3.19
CA ILE A 39 6.40 12.85 2.95
C ILE A 39 5.84 13.40 1.63
N THR A 40 5.57 12.54 0.65
CA THR A 40 5.03 12.93 -0.65
C THR A 40 3.51 13.05 -0.63
N LEU A 41 2.82 12.19 0.14
CA LEU A 41 1.37 12.12 0.18
C LEU A 41 0.74 13.00 1.26
N MET A 42 1.46 13.29 2.34
CA MET A 42 0.90 14.01 3.48
C MET A 42 0.93 15.52 3.26
N ASP A 43 -0.16 16.16 3.70
CA ASP A 43 -0.28 17.60 3.89
C ASP A 43 -1.07 17.90 5.18
N GLY A 44 -1.27 19.19 5.48
CA GLY A 44 -2.00 19.64 6.67
C GLY A 44 -3.48 19.24 6.75
N GLU A 45 -4.07 18.71 5.68
CA GLU A 45 -5.45 18.25 5.63
C GLU A 45 -5.59 16.73 5.63
N THR A 46 -4.55 16.00 5.22
CA THR A 46 -4.54 14.53 5.28
C THR A 46 -4.56 13.99 6.71
N THR A 47 -5.34 12.93 6.94
CA THR A 47 -5.33 12.17 8.20
C THR A 47 -4.52 10.88 8.07
N LEU A 48 -3.70 10.59 9.08
CA LEU A 48 -2.76 9.47 9.12
C LEU A 48 -2.86 8.72 10.44
N ALA A 49 -3.12 7.42 10.34
CA ALA A 49 -3.03 6.48 11.46
C ALA A 49 -1.73 5.68 11.41
N ASP A 50 -1.19 5.37 12.58
CA ASP A 50 0.02 4.53 12.75
C ASP A 50 -0.21 3.49 13.86
N PRO A 51 -1.12 2.52 13.64
CA PRO A 51 -1.50 1.54 14.67
C PRO A 51 -0.34 0.66 15.14
N HIS A 52 0.69 0.50 14.31
CA HIS A 52 1.84 -0.36 14.59
C HIS A 52 3.11 0.41 15.00
N GLY A 53 3.05 1.75 15.11
CA GLY A 53 4.18 2.58 15.54
C GLY A 53 5.35 2.59 14.55
N GLN A 54 5.07 2.53 13.25
CA GLN A 54 6.08 2.56 12.17
C GLN A 54 6.70 3.95 11.98
N ILE A 55 5.99 5.01 12.35
CA ILE A 55 6.42 6.38 12.12
C ILE A 55 7.21 6.89 13.33
N ALA A 56 8.48 7.20 13.11
CA ALA A 56 9.32 7.81 14.14
C ALA A 56 8.71 9.12 14.64
N ALA A 57 8.76 9.36 15.96
CA ALA A 57 8.23 10.57 16.58
C ALA A 57 8.77 11.87 15.92
N SER A 58 10.02 11.83 15.46
CA SER A 58 10.71 12.92 14.77
C SER A 58 10.23 13.21 13.35
N ASP A 59 9.53 12.27 12.70
CA ASP A 59 9.04 12.44 11.33
C ASP A 59 7.69 13.17 11.27
N TRP A 60 6.86 13.06 12.32
CA TRP A 60 5.54 13.70 12.36
C TRP A 60 5.53 15.20 12.01
N PRO A 61 6.47 16.04 12.51
CA PRO A 61 6.51 17.45 12.10
C PRO A 61 6.75 17.66 10.61
N VAL A 62 7.52 16.79 9.96
CA VAL A 62 7.84 16.87 8.53
C VAL A 62 6.67 16.39 7.69
N LEU A 63 5.96 15.37 8.15
CA LEU A 63 4.76 14.84 7.48
C LEU A 63 3.62 15.85 7.44
N GLN A 64 3.47 16.69 8.47
CA GLN A 64 2.38 17.66 8.61
C GLN A 64 0.96 17.08 8.64
N GLY A 65 0.79 15.77 8.42
CA GLY A 65 -0.48 15.06 8.51
C GLY A 65 -1.10 15.09 9.91
N LYS A 66 -2.42 15.13 9.95
CA LYS A 66 -3.22 15.07 11.18
C LYS A 66 -3.23 13.63 11.69
N ARG A 67 -2.84 13.42 12.94
CA ARG A 67 -2.97 12.10 13.60
C ARG A 67 -4.44 11.72 13.72
N ASP A 68 -4.74 10.47 13.40
CA ASP A 68 -6.09 9.91 13.50
C ASP A 68 -6.03 8.41 13.81
N VAL A 69 -7.18 7.75 13.92
CA VAL A 69 -7.32 6.31 14.12
C VAL A 69 -7.58 5.57 12.81
N PRO A 70 -7.22 4.28 12.69
CA PRO A 70 -7.36 3.52 11.43
C PRO A 70 -8.77 3.53 10.84
N GLU A 71 -9.80 3.63 11.67
CA GLU A 71 -11.21 3.61 11.27
C GLU A 71 -11.66 4.85 10.51
N THR A 72 -10.94 5.98 10.64
CA THR A 72 -11.30 7.27 10.05
C THR A 72 -10.18 7.93 9.24
N ALA A 73 -8.94 7.44 9.36
CA ALA A 73 -7.80 7.99 8.65
C ALA A 73 -7.86 7.76 7.13
N ARG A 74 -7.42 8.75 6.34
CA ARG A 74 -7.28 8.63 4.88
C ARG A 74 -6.11 7.74 4.50
N TYR A 75 -5.06 7.76 5.32
CA TYR A 75 -3.85 6.95 5.16
C TYR A 75 -3.54 6.18 6.44
N ILE A 76 -3.01 4.97 6.29
CA ILE A 76 -2.63 4.11 7.42
C ILE A 76 -1.23 3.57 7.14
N ALA A 77 -0.26 3.87 8.00
CA ALA A 77 1.06 3.25 7.98
C ALA A 77 1.04 2.01 8.88
N ALA A 78 1.31 0.84 8.34
CA ALA A 78 1.20 -0.42 9.08
C ALA A 78 2.38 -1.35 8.82
N ASP A 79 2.72 -2.12 9.85
CA ASP A 79 3.64 -3.26 9.73
C ASP A 79 2.91 -4.47 9.11
N GLY A 80 3.33 -4.90 7.93
CA GLY A 80 2.78 -6.03 7.19
C GLY A 80 3.15 -7.40 7.74
N ARG A 81 4.15 -7.49 8.62
CA ARG A 81 4.56 -8.73 9.29
C ARG A 81 3.60 -9.14 10.40
N ARG A 82 2.75 -8.20 10.83
CA ARG A 82 1.69 -8.39 11.81
C ARG A 82 0.35 -8.61 11.11
N ALA A 83 -0.51 -9.44 11.67
CA ALA A 83 -1.90 -9.51 11.23
C ALA A 83 -2.58 -8.14 11.42
N PRO A 84 -3.42 -7.69 10.48
CA PRO A 84 -4.19 -6.46 10.65
C PRO A 84 -5.22 -6.61 11.78
N ASP A 85 -5.16 -5.73 12.78
CA ASP A 85 -6.00 -5.75 13.98
C ASP A 85 -7.05 -4.61 14.02
N PHE A 86 -7.26 -3.94 12.89
CA PHE A 86 -8.16 -2.79 12.74
C PHE A 86 -9.13 -2.95 11.55
N GLN A 87 -10.05 -1.99 11.42
CA GLN A 87 -10.97 -1.88 10.29
C GLN A 87 -10.80 -0.50 9.63
N PRO A 88 -10.26 -0.41 8.40
CA PRO A 88 -10.09 0.87 7.72
C PRO A 88 -11.43 1.45 7.24
N ALA A 89 -11.45 2.76 7.03
CA ALA A 89 -12.52 3.42 6.28
C ALA A 89 -12.59 2.84 4.86
N LEU A 90 -13.78 2.42 4.40
CA LEU A 90 -13.98 1.85 3.06
C LEU A 90 -14.60 2.84 2.06
N GLY A 91 -14.91 4.05 2.53
CA GLY A 91 -15.72 5.03 1.80
C GLY A 91 -17.20 4.67 1.80
N SER A 92 -17.98 5.38 1.00
CA SER A 92 -19.41 5.13 0.80
C SER A 92 -19.71 4.93 -0.69
N LEU A 93 -20.96 4.59 -1.03
CA LEU A 93 -21.37 4.51 -2.44
C LEU A 93 -21.33 5.89 -3.13
N GLU A 94 -21.63 6.94 -2.38
CA GLU A 94 -21.65 8.34 -2.87
C GLU A 94 -20.25 8.94 -2.95
N SER A 95 -19.32 8.43 -2.13
CA SER A 95 -17.96 8.94 -2.06
C SER A 95 -16.94 7.80 -1.79
N PRO A 96 -16.77 6.87 -2.74
CA PRO A 96 -15.85 5.73 -2.58
C PRO A 96 -14.39 6.16 -2.47
N GLU A 97 -14.03 7.34 -2.97
CA GLU A 97 -12.70 7.94 -2.89
C GLU A 97 -12.24 8.27 -1.47
N PHE A 98 -13.14 8.22 -0.47
CA PHE A 98 -12.77 8.36 0.94
C PHE A 98 -12.42 7.03 1.62
N GLY A 99 -12.42 5.90 0.89
CA GLY A 99 -11.84 4.66 1.39
C GLY A 99 -10.32 4.78 1.57
N ALA A 100 -9.77 4.26 2.67
CA ALA A 100 -8.39 4.47 3.11
C ALA A 100 -7.34 3.90 2.13
N THR A 101 -6.16 4.51 2.15
CA THR A 101 -4.96 3.99 1.48
C THR A 101 -4.00 3.43 2.53
N LEU A 102 -3.67 2.16 2.43
CA LEU A 102 -2.83 1.45 3.40
C LEU A 102 -1.40 1.38 2.86
N LEU A 103 -0.44 1.92 3.61
CA LEU A 103 0.98 1.85 3.34
C LEU A 103 1.59 0.79 4.26
N ILE A 104 1.77 -0.40 3.71
CA ILE A 104 2.13 -1.59 4.47
C ILE A 104 3.61 -1.91 4.23
N GLU A 105 4.43 -1.80 5.26
CA GLU A 105 5.85 -2.18 5.19
C GLU A 105 6.02 -3.70 5.35
N ILE A 106 6.79 -4.31 4.47
CA ILE A 106 7.11 -5.75 4.46
C ILE A 106 8.62 -5.95 4.27
N ASP A 107 9.09 -7.20 4.33
CA ASP A 107 10.52 -7.50 4.25
C ASP A 107 11.08 -7.35 2.83
N ALA A 108 10.35 -7.80 1.80
CA ALA A 108 10.78 -7.64 0.40
C ALA A 108 9.60 -7.50 -0.58
N VAL A 109 9.76 -6.59 -1.54
CA VAL A 109 8.88 -6.41 -2.70
C VAL A 109 9.59 -6.87 -3.97
N GLY A 110 8.94 -7.74 -4.74
CA GLY A 110 9.46 -8.29 -5.99
C GLY A 110 10.33 -9.55 -5.81
N ASP A 111 10.54 -9.98 -4.58
CA ASP A 111 11.22 -11.22 -4.23
C ASP A 111 10.56 -11.84 -2.99
N GLY A 112 10.75 -13.14 -2.82
CA GLY A 112 10.23 -13.87 -1.66
C GLY A 112 9.33 -15.07 -1.98
N PRO A 113 8.97 -15.84 -0.95
CA PRO A 113 8.27 -17.12 -1.12
C PRO A 113 6.78 -16.96 -1.47
N LEU A 114 6.14 -15.86 -1.09
CA LEU A 114 4.74 -15.63 -1.39
C LEU A 114 4.61 -15.16 -2.85
N SER A 115 4.03 -16.00 -3.72
CA SER A 115 3.72 -15.64 -5.11
C SER A 115 2.24 -15.34 -5.25
N LEU A 116 1.93 -14.20 -5.87
CA LEU A 116 0.58 -13.72 -6.12
C LEU A 116 0.36 -13.62 -7.62
N GLU A 117 -0.76 -14.16 -8.09
CA GLU A 117 -1.27 -13.92 -9.44
C GLU A 117 -2.23 -12.74 -9.41
N LEU A 118 -1.99 -11.77 -10.31
CA LEU A 118 -2.70 -10.51 -10.37
C LEU A 118 -3.45 -10.36 -11.69
N ALA A 119 -4.65 -9.80 -11.63
CA ALA A 119 -5.44 -9.44 -12.82
C ALA A 119 -6.33 -8.23 -12.55
N GLY A 120 -6.67 -7.48 -13.60
CA GLY A 120 -7.53 -6.31 -13.49
C GLY A 120 -7.04 -5.13 -14.35
N PRO A 121 -7.65 -3.94 -14.19
CA PRO A 121 -7.23 -2.74 -14.91
C PRO A 121 -5.74 -2.44 -14.73
N GLY A 122 -5.05 -2.06 -15.82
CA GLY A 122 -3.61 -1.79 -15.80
C GLY A 122 -2.71 -3.03 -15.93
N ILE A 123 -3.27 -4.25 -15.85
CA ILE A 123 -2.53 -5.52 -16.00
C ILE A 123 -2.85 -6.15 -17.36
N SER A 124 -1.82 -6.41 -18.17
CA SER A 124 -1.98 -7.11 -19.45
C SER A 124 -2.08 -8.62 -19.22
N GLY A 125 -3.30 -9.15 -19.20
CA GLY A 125 -3.56 -10.57 -18.96
C GLY A 125 -3.42 -10.94 -17.48
N ARG A 126 -2.27 -11.53 -17.10
CA ARG A 126 -1.95 -11.92 -15.72
C ARG A 126 -0.55 -11.42 -15.36
N GLY A 127 -0.41 -10.84 -14.18
CA GLY A 127 0.87 -10.47 -13.58
C GLY A 127 1.25 -11.44 -12.46
N GLU A 128 2.54 -11.58 -12.20
CA GLU A 128 3.06 -12.27 -11.01
C GLU A 128 3.75 -11.26 -10.10
N LEU A 129 3.47 -11.33 -8.80
CA LEU A 129 4.14 -10.54 -7.78
C LEU A 129 4.67 -11.47 -6.69
N ARG A 130 5.96 -11.34 -6.37
CA ARG A 130 6.60 -12.08 -5.28
C ARG A 130 6.87 -11.16 -4.10
N LEU A 131 6.60 -11.65 -2.89
CA LEU A 131 6.69 -10.89 -1.64
C LEU A 131 7.34 -11.73 -0.54
N GLU A 132 7.96 -11.04 0.42
CA GLU A 132 8.42 -11.60 1.69
C GLU A 132 7.92 -10.75 2.86
N GLY A 133 7.58 -11.40 3.98
CA GLY A 133 7.18 -10.71 5.22
C GLY A 133 5.74 -10.21 5.28
N LEU A 134 4.89 -10.51 4.29
CA LEU A 134 3.46 -10.18 4.35
C LEU A 134 2.68 -11.28 5.10
N HIS A 135 2.08 -10.93 6.23
CA HIS A 135 1.16 -11.83 6.95
C HIS A 135 -0.05 -12.16 6.07
N SER A 136 -0.44 -13.45 5.99
CA SER A 136 -1.50 -13.93 5.09
C SER A 136 -2.84 -13.23 5.27
N ASP A 137 -3.18 -12.91 6.52
CA ASP A 137 -4.42 -12.24 6.90
C ASP A 137 -4.63 -10.89 6.20
N TRP A 138 -3.58 -10.22 5.73
CA TRP A 138 -3.74 -9.00 4.92
C TRP A 138 -4.48 -9.27 3.61
N LEU A 139 -4.24 -10.41 2.96
CA LEU A 139 -4.90 -10.77 1.71
C LEU A 139 -6.35 -11.20 1.93
N GLU A 140 -6.59 -11.92 3.03
CA GLU A 140 -7.94 -12.29 3.45
C GLU A 140 -8.77 -11.05 3.79
N ARG A 141 -8.24 -10.16 4.64
CA ARG A 141 -8.92 -8.93 5.05
C ARG A 141 -9.10 -7.95 3.91
N ARG A 142 -8.15 -7.87 2.99
CA ARG A 142 -8.32 -7.13 1.74
C ARG A 142 -9.52 -7.64 0.94
N THR A 143 -9.73 -8.96 0.87
CA THR A 143 -10.88 -9.55 0.17
C THR A 143 -12.20 -9.07 0.78
N ASP A 144 -12.29 -9.00 2.10
CA ASP A 144 -13.46 -8.44 2.79
C ASP A 144 -13.63 -6.94 2.52
N TRP A 145 -12.54 -6.18 2.61
CA TRP A 145 -12.56 -4.72 2.45
C TRP A 145 -12.97 -4.27 1.04
N ILE A 146 -12.69 -5.06 0.01
CA ILE A 146 -13.01 -4.71 -1.39
C ILE A 146 -14.27 -5.42 -1.91
N ALA A 147 -14.97 -6.20 -1.09
CA ALA A 147 -16.12 -7.00 -1.52
C ALA A 147 -17.30 -6.15 -2.03
N GLY A 148 -17.39 -4.90 -1.58
CA GLY A 148 -18.49 -3.97 -1.88
C GLY A 148 -18.18 -2.93 -2.95
N PHE A 149 -17.52 -3.29 -4.05
CA PHE A 149 -17.15 -2.33 -5.12
C PHE A 149 -18.32 -1.37 -5.45
N PRO A 150 -18.10 -0.03 -5.48
CA PRO A 150 -16.81 0.68 -5.53
C PRO A 150 -16.11 0.95 -4.19
N LEU A 151 -16.69 0.51 -3.06
CA LEU A 151 -16.08 0.68 -1.74
C LEU A 151 -14.81 -0.16 -1.61
N GLY A 152 -13.93 0.27 -0.72
CA GLY A 152 -12.80 -0.51 -0.26
C GLY A 152 -11.55 0.31 -0.04
N VAL A 153 -10.43 -0.39 -0.01
CA VAL A 153 -9.12 0.19 0.27
C VAL A 153 -8.17 0.00 -0.89
N ASP A 154 -7.26 0.93 -1.00
CA ASP A 154 -6.11 0.82 -1.88
C ASP A 154 -4.88 0.47 -1.04
N ILE A 155 -4.09 -0.52 -1.49
CA ILE A 155 -2.90 -0.97 -0.76
C ILE A 155 -1.66 -0.58 -1.53
N LEU A 156 -0.67 -0.03 -0.81
CA LEU A 156 0.69 0.18 -1.27
C LEU A 156 1.61 -0.62 -0.35
N LEU A 157 2.23 -1.67 -0.89
CA LEU A 157 3.26 -2.43 -0.19
C LEU A 157 4.61 -1.75 -0.42
N SER A 158 5.45 -1.72 0.60
CA SER A 158 6.81 -1.21 0.50
C SER A 158 7.81 -2.10 1.24
N ASP A 159 9.01 -2.26 0.68
CA ASP A 159 10.19 -2.68 1.45
C ASP A 159 11.06 -1.44 1.75
N ALA A 160 12.35 -1.63 2.04
CA ALA A 160 13.29 -0.55 2.29
C ALA A 160 13.34 0.52 1.16
N ILE A 161 13.25 0.10 -0.11
CA ILE A 161 13.50 0.96 -1.28
C ILE A 161 12.49 0.79 -2.42
N ARG A 162 11.67 -0.25 -2.41
CA ARG A 162 10.71 -0.56 -3.47
C ARG A 162 9.29 -0.43 -2.99
N ILE A 163 8.40 -0.17 -3.94
CA ILE A 163 6.96 -0.14 -3.73
C ILE A 163 6.23 -0.96 -4.79
N VAL A 164 5.03 -1.41 -4.46
CA VAL A 164 4.06 -1.97 -5.41
C VAL A 164 2.65 -1.65 -4.94
N ALA A 165 1.78 -1.23 -5.87
CA ALA A 165 0.40 -0.91 -5.55
C ALA A 165 -0.56 -2.04 -5.94
N LEU A 166 -1.59 -2.21 -5.10
CA LEU A 166 -2.73 -3.10 -5.29
C LEU A 166 -4.03 -2.29 -5.09
N PRO A 167 -4.45 -1.46 -6.06
CA PRO A 167 -5.73 -0.76 -6.02
C PRO A 167 -6.89 -1.72 -5.75
N ARG A 168 -8.01 -1.22 -5.20
CA ARG A 168 -9.19 -2.02 -4.83
C ARG A 168 -9.78 -2.86 -5.97
N THR A 169 -9.55 -2.47 -7.23
CA THR A 169 -9.98 -3.20 -8.43
C THR A 169 -9.08 -4.37 -8.80
N THR A 170 -7.88 -4.45 -8.22
CA THR A 170 -6.90 -5.50 -8.51
C THR A 170 -7.36 -6.81 -7.89
N ARG A 171 -7.54 -7.83 -8.71
CA ARG A 171 -7.78 -9.21 -8.27
C ARG A 171 -6.44 -9.83 -7.90
N VAL A 172 -6.40 -10.47 -6.74
CA VAL A 172 -5.20 -11.09 -6.17
C VAL A 172 -5.56 -12.53 -5.81
N VAL A 173 -4.75 -13.48 -6.25
CA VAL A 173 -4.87 -14.90 -5.90
C VAL A 173 -3.50 -15.41 -5.46
N ILE A 174 -3.44 -16.16 -4.36
CA ILE A 174 -2.19 -16.80 -3.95
C ILE A 174 -1.87 -17.92 -4.94
N SER A 175 -0.69 -17.85 -5.56
CA SER A 175 -0.19 -18.90 -6.42
C SER A 175 0.35 -20.05 -5.56
N VAL A 176 -0.34 -21.18 -5.59
CA VAL A 176 0.15 -22.42 -4.97
C VAL A 176 0.93 -23.18 -6.03
N GLY A 177 2.21 -23.45 -5.76
CA GLY A 177 3.17 -24.00 -6.71
C GLY A 177 2.59 -25.01 -7.72
N GLY A 178 2.53 -24.58 -8.99
CA GLY A 178 2.51 -25.47 -10.16
C GLY A 178 1.18 -26.13 -10.55
N ARG A 179 0.04 -25.84 -9.92
CA ARG A 179 -1.25 -26.32 -10.44
C ARG A 179 -2.42 -25.40 -10.10
N LEU A 180 -3.02 -24.84 -11.14
CA LEU A 180 -4.41 -24.39 -11.12
C LEU A 180 -5.29 -25.63 -10.84
N ILE A 181 -6.09 -25.58 -9.78
CA ILE A 181 -7.23 -26.49 -9.56
C ILE A 181 -8.51 -25.71 -9.82
#